data_AF-A0A7X8YYY2-F1
#
_entry.id   AF-A0A7X8YYY2-F1
#
_cell.length_a   1.000
_cell.length_b   1.000
_cell.length_c   1.000
_cell.angle_alpha   90.00
_cell.angle_beta   90.00
_cell.angle_gamma   90.00
#
_symmetry.space_group_name_H-M   'P 1'
#
loop_
_entity.id
_entity.type
_entity.pdbx_description
1 polymer ?
#
loop_
_entity_poly.entity_id
_entity_poly.type
_entity_poly.pdbx_seq_one_letter_code
_entity_poly.pdbx_strand_id
1 'polypeptide(L)'
;MISTDGFKMSKRMAQLALGPSGKNSYVYWSDVRRQWEWSYANNKIVSLIGSQSMPPENLDDVRNMLGELSSQEKDLELSMRGIYTDLARLLTTVPAQAAFDCDLYETLLDLRIVGEAIRRPCRVLDIGPGAGRHMAAMCLDPIRRGGLYVGIESVGMCYSLQNMLASLISIKSPNVTFLDELDYQFARKDLPPMNKCSPKTIYHLPLWRAHLLPKRFFDVILCNYILDELSGDDFMRVMQIIGRCLGDEGILYCRGSQQRSMLGSMYVFGYGRFHGIDITKSLLSNGLRVLSADLVASQLTRTFVRTASKTYGAATGRYARFTKDSPLVEQAQKDFIAEQIKSIGATTCVVWGDAGYSAFNQHVLPHLNGVKIAAVTNRQAGEIPNTQFNCPQIPVAHLPKLDPQAVIIASMQERSIHRQLNEMMPSKPFDVFRTFNHPVAFARRRHDREQT
;
A
#
# COMPACT_ATOMS: atom_id res chain seq x y z
N MET A 1 25.16 6.88 8.46
CA MET A 1 24.08 7.41 7.60
C MET A 1 24.71 7.77 6.27
N ILE A 2 24.28 7.13 5.19
CA ILE A 2 24.70 7.52 3.84
C ILE A 2 24.28 8.98 3.60
N SER A 3 25.21 9.78 3.08
CA SER A 3 24.88 11.12 2.63
C SER A 3 23.81 11.03 1.55
N THR A 4 22.73 11.80 1.71
CA THR A 4 21.69 11.95 0.68
C THR A 4 22.29 12.37 -0.67
N ASP A 5 23.42 13.07 -0.65
CA ASP A 5 24.16 13.44 -1.87
C ASP A 5 24.84 12.24 -2.54
N GLY A 6 25.34 11.28 -1.76
CA GLY A 6 25.86 10.01 -2.28
C GLY A 6 24.79 9.23 -3.04
N PHE A 7 23.60 9.11 -2.46
CA PHE A 7 22.45 8.49 -3.13
C PHE A 7 22.08 9.20 -4.42
N LYS A 8 21.93 10.54 -4.38
CA LYS A 8 21.60 11.36 -5.55
C LYS A 8 22.63 11.24 -6.66
N MET A 9 23.91 11.25 -6.30
CA MET A 9 25.00 11.09 -7.26
C MET A 9 24.96 9.72 -7.92
N SER A 10 24.78 8.64 -7.14
CA SER A 10 24.65 7.28 -7.68
C SER A 10 23.43 7.14 -8.60
N LYS A 11 22.26 7.68 -8.18
CA LYS A 11 21.04 7.74 -9.00
C LYS A 11 21.28 8.48 -10.31
N ARG A 12 21.91 9.67 -10.24
CA ARG A 12 22.18 10.50 -11.41
C ARG A 12 23.10 9.80 -12.41
N MET A 13 24.15 9.13 -11.95
CA MET A 13 25.02 8.33 -12.82
C MET A 13 24.23 7.22 -13.53
N ALA A 14 23.36 6.52 -12.81
CA ALA A 14 22.52 5.48 -13.40
C ALA A 14 21.51 6.04 -14.42
N GLN A 15 20.92 7.20 -14.16
CA GLN A 15 20.02 7.88 -15.09
C GLN A 15 20.74 8.35 -16.37
N LEU A 16 21.96 8.88 -16.25
CA LEU A 16 22.75 9.33 -17.39
C LEU A 16 23.05 8.18 -18.37
N ALA A 17 23.29 6.97 -17.85
CA ALA A 17 23.53 5.78 -18.66
C ALA A 17 22.31 5.36 -19.51
N LEU A 18 21.11 5.84 -19.18
CA LEU A 18 19.87 5.57 -19.92
C LEU A 18 19.58 6.61 -21.04
N GLY A 19 20.48 7.58 -21.24
CA GLY A 19 20.35 8.59 -22.29
C GLY A 19 19.36 9.72 -21.95
N PRO A 20 18.86 10.48 -22.95
CA PRO A 20 18.10 11.72 -22.74
C PRO A 20 16.81 11.57 -21.91
N SER A 21 16.13 10.42 -21.99
CA SER A 21 14.92 10.12 -21.22
C SER A 21 15.21 9.60 -19.81
N GLY A 22 16.46 9.25 -19.51
CA GLY A 22 16.88 8.63 -18.25
C GLY A 22 16.60 9.46 -17.01
N LYS A 23 16.47 10.78 -17.13
CA LYS A 23 16.12 11.69 -16.02
C LYS A 23 14.80 11.34 -15.31
N ASN A 24 13.90 10.63 -15.98
CA ASN A 24 12.60 10.19 -15.44
C ASN A 24 12.63 8.76 -14.89
N SER A 25 13.76 8.06 -14.94
CA SER A 25 13.90 6.69 -14.43
C SER A 25 14.27 6.66 -12.95
N TYR A 26 13.88 5.57 -12.27
CA TYR A 26 14.06 5.32 -10.84
C TYR A 26 13.33 6.36 -9.98
N VAL A 27 12.13 6.76 -10.38
CA VAL A 27 11.31 7.76 -9.67
C VAL A 27 9.93 7.18 -9.39
N TYR A 28 9.41 7.39 -8.18
CA TYR A 28 8.01 7.10 -7.83
C TYR A 28 7.21 8.41 -7.87
N TRP A 29 6.15 8.46 -8.67
CA TRP A 29 5.42 9.71 -8.92
C TRP A 29 4.74 10.27 -7.66
N SER A 30 4.24 9.37 -6.80
CA SER A 30 3.68 9.67 -5.48
C SER A 30 4.68 10.44 -4.58
N ASP A 31 5.95 10.04 -4.63
CA ASP A 31 7.00 10.47 -3.71
C ASP A 31 7.66 11.79 -4.11
N VAL A 32 7.64 12.13 -5.39
CA VAL A 32 7.98 13.48 -5.87
C VAL A 32 7.07 14.51 -5.22
N ARG A 33 5.75 14.28 -5.19
CA ARG A 33 4.78 15.19 -4.57
C ARG A 33 4.94 15.25 -3.05
N ARG A 34 5.16 14.09 -2.42
CA ARG A 34 5.42 14.02 -0.97
C ARG A 34 6.78 14.64 -0.60
N GLN A 35 7.61 15.00 -1.59
CA GLN A 35 8.98 15.51 -1.43
C GLN A 35 9.88 14.52 -0.68
N TRP A 36 9.62 13.22 -0.83
CA TRP A 36 10.46 12.16 -0.27
C TRP A 36 11.77 11.96 -1.02
N GLU A 37 11.90 12.56 -2.19
CA GLU A 37 13.18 12.66 -2.89
C GLU A 37 14.08 13.78 -2.30
N TRP A 38 13.47 14.82 -1.71
CA TRP A 38 14.17 16.06 -1.30
C TRP A 38 13.45 16.76 -0.12
N SER A 39 13.51 16.19 1.09
CA SER A 39 13.09 16.94 2.29
C SER A 39 14.29 17.35 3.13
N TYR A 40 14.23 18.59 3.63
CA TYR A 40 15.18 19.14 4.61
C TYR A 40 14.60 19.17 6.04
N ALA A 41 13.38 18.64 6.23
CA ALA A 41 12.65 18.76 7.48
C ALA A 41 12.62 17.41 8.21
N ASN A 42 13.35 17.29 9.32
CA ASN A 42 13.49 16.04 10.07
C ASN A 42 12.16 15.50 10.60
N ASN A 43 11.24 16.38 11.02
CA ASN A 43 9.88 16.00 11.43
C ASN A 43 9.09 15.34 10.29
N LYS A 44 9.36 15.73 9.04
CA LYS A 44 8.78 15.11 7.85
C LYS A 44 9.37 13.72 7.61
N ILE A 45 10.64 13.48 7.92
CA ILE A 45 11.22 12.13 7.85
C ILE A 45 10.53 11.21 8.86
N VAL A 46 10.19 11.71 10.06
CA VAL A 46 9.41 10.93 11.03
C VAL A 46 8.02 10.60 10.51
N SER A 47 7.35 11.50 9.78
CA SER A 47 6.05 11.21 9.18
C SER A 47 6.11 10.22 8.01
N LEU A 48 7.30 9.85 7.52
CA LEU A 48 7.46 8.73 6.61
C LEU A 48 7.06 7.42 7.29
N ILE A 49 7.40 7.26 8.58
CA ILE A 49 7.01 6.11 9.41
C ILE A 49 5.49 6.14 9.58
N GLY A 50 4.79 5.09 9.14
CA GLY A 50 3.34 5.02 9.18
C GLY A 50 2.61 5.57 7.95
N SER A 51 3.33 6.02 6.91
CA SER A 51 2.74 6.61 5.70
C SER A 51 2.86 5.75 4.44
N GLN A 52 3.49 4.57 4.58
CA GLN A 52 3.89 3.68 3.49
C GLN A 52 3.02 2.41 3.43
N SER A 53 1.90 2.43 4.16
CA SER A 53 0.92 1.36 4.27
C SER A 53 -0.44 1.87 3.80
N MET A 54 -1.49 1.07 4.04
CA MET A 54 -2.88 1.45 3.87
C MET A 54 -3.21 2.79 4.54
N PRO A 55 -4.22 3.51 4.05
CA PRO A 55 -4.73 4.69 4.73
C PRO A 55 -5.24 4.38 6.15
N PRO A 56 -5.13 5.32 7.12
CA PRO A 56 -5.58 5.11 8.51
C PRO A 56 -7.04 4.68 8.67
N GLU A 57 -7.91 5.09 7.76
CA GLU A 57 -9.31 4.67 7.73
C GLU A 57 -9.51 3.14 7.63
N ASN A 58 -8.52 2.39 7.12
CA ASN A 58 -8.58 0.94 6.96
C ASN A 58 -8.01 0.17 8.16
N LEU A 59 -7.46 0.85 9.17
CA LEU A 59 -6.81 0.21 10.31
C LEU A 59 -7.73 -0.74 11.08
N ASP A 60 -8.98 -0.32 11.32
CA ASP A 60 -9.95 -1.15 12.03
C ASP A 60 -10.29 -2.42 11.24
N ASP A 61 -10.40 -2.35 9.91
CA ASP A 61 -10.64 -3.53 9.08
C ASP A 61 -9.48 -4.52 9.19
N VAL A 62 -8.24 -4.03 9.18
CA VAL A 62 -7.07 -4.89 9.36
C VAL A 62 -7.05 -5.51 10.74
N ARG A 63 -7.33 -4.74 11.80
CA ARG A 63 -7.43 -5.28 13.17
C ARG A 63 -8.52 -6.34 13.27
N ASN A 64 -9.69 -6.10 12.68
CA ASN A 64 -10.78 -7.07 12.65
C ASN A 64 -10.42 -8.35 11.90
N MET A 65 -9.71 -8.23 10.76
CA MET A 65 -9.25 -9.40 10.00
C MET A 65 -8.13 -10.17 10.71
N LEU A 66 -7.25 -9.47 11.43
CA LEU A 66 -6.27 -10.10 12.31
C LEU A 66 -6.95 -10.78 13.51
N GLY A 67 -8.02 -10.21 14.05
CA GLY A 67 -8.57 -10.67 15.32
C GLY A 67 -7.52 -10.59 16.44
N GLU A 68 -7.55 -11.53 17.37
CA GLU A 68 -6.59 -11.53 18.47
C GLU A 68 -5.16 -11.83 17.98
N LEU A 69 -4.20 -11.05 18.49
CA LEU A 69 -2.78 -11.33 18.29
C LEU A 69 -2.33 -12.48 19.18
N SER A 70 -1.61 -13.43 18.60
CA SER A 70 -0.88 -14.45 19.35
C SER A 70 0.21 -13.80 20.22
N SER A 71 0.71 -14.52 21.24
CA SER A 71 1.79 -14.02 22.11
C SER A 71 3.03 -13.60 21.31
N GLN A 72 3.36 -14.34 20.26
CA GLN A 72 4.50 -14.03 19.38
C GLN A 72 4.29 -12.75 18.59
N GLU A 73 3.07 -12.48 18.14
CA GLU A 73 2.74 -11.25 17.42
C GLU A 73 2.71 -10.05 18.36
N LYS A 74 2.27 -10.23 19.62
CA LYS A 74 2.38 -9.21 20.67
C LYS A 74 3.84 -8.85 20.95
N ASP A 75 4.73 -9.85 21.04
CA ASP A 75 6.17 -9.62 21.21
C ASP A 75 6.80 -8.89 20.02
N LEU A 76 6.39 -9.26 18.79
CA LEU A 76 6.84 -8.59 17.58
C LEU A 76 6.33 -7.14 17.51
N GLU A 77 5.06 -6.91 17.85
CA GLU A 77 4.48 -5.57 17.96
C GLU A 77 5.31 -4.70 18.90
N LEU A 78 5.60 -5.17 20.12
CA LEU A 78 6.40 -4.43 21.10
C LEU A 78 7.80 -4.13 20.56
N SER A 79 8.43 -5.10 19.91
CA SER A 79 9.77 -4.96 19.32
C SER A 79 9.80 -3.93 18.18
N MET A 80 8.81 -3.97 17.28
CA MET A 80 8.69 -3.03 16.17
C MET A 80 8.36 -1.61 16.67
N ARG A 81 7.45 -1.47 17.65
CA ARG A 81 7.18 -0.16 18.28
C ARG A 81 8.44 0.42 18.92
N GLY A 82 9.22 -0.41 19.63
CA GLY A 82 10.48 0.00 20.23
C GLY A 82 11.51 0.48 19.21
N ILE A 83 11.75 -0.30 18.14
CA ILE A 83 12.76 0.07 17.13
C ILE A 83 12.40 1.36 16.38
N TYR A 84 11.12 1.55 16.03
CA TYR A 84 10.69 2.77 15.33
C TYR A 84 10.63 4.00 16.23
N THR A 85 10.35 3.81 17.54
CA THR A 85 10.47 4.89 18.53
C THR A 85 11.91 5.37 18.63
N ASP A 86 12.86 4.45 18.69
CA ASP A 86 14.28 4.80 18.76
C ASP A 86 14.78 5.40 17.44
N LEU A 87 14.31 4.90 16.30
CA LEU A 87 14.59 5.51 15.00
C LEU A 87 14.08 6.95 14.93
N ALA A 88 12.86 7.22 15.40
CA ALA A 88 12.31 8.59 15.43
C ALA A 88 13.16 9.52 16.30
N ARG A 89 13.64 9.05 17.46
CA ARG A 89 14.53 9.80 18.36
C ARG A 89 15.90 10.08 17.75
N LEU A 90 16.41 9.20 16.89
CA LEU A 90 17.66 9.43 16.15
C LEU A 90 17.50 10.50 15.05
N LEU A 91 16.31 10.61 14.47
CA LEU A 91 16.02 11.57 13.39
C LEU A 91 15.84 13.00 13.89
N THR A 92 15.24 13.19 15.06
CA THR A 92 14.90 14.53 15.55
C THR A 92 14.81 14.59 17.07
N THR A 93 15.21 15.74 17.61
CA THR A 93 15.01 16.12 19.02
C THR A 93 13.68 16.86 19.23
N VAL A 94 13.00 17.26 18.14
CA VAL A 94 11.67 17.87 18.21
C VAL A 94 10.66 16.76 18.51
N PRO A 95 9.72 16.96 19.44
CA PRO A 95 8.65 16.01 19.69
C PRO A 95 7.88 15.70 18.39
N ALA A 96 8.10 14.51 17.85
CA ALA A 96 7.42 14.00 16.67
C ALA A 96 6.98 12.57 16.95
N GLN A 97 5.68 12.31 16.82
CA GLN A 97 5.12 10.97 17.02
C GLN A 97 5.03 10.26 15.68
N ALA A 98 5.69 9.11 15.56
CA ALA A 98 5.51 8.21 14.43
C ALA A 98 4.15 7.53 14.54
N ALA A 99 3.26 7.73 13.56
CA ALA A 99 1.94 7.11 13.49
C ALA A 99 2.03 5.67 12.94
N PHE A 100 2.74 4.79 13.66
CA PHE A 100 3.19 3.50 13.16
C PHE A 100 2.11 2.39 13.12
N ASP A 101 0.92 2.62 13.68
CA ASP A 101 -0.10 1.57 13.81
C ASP A 101 -0.49 0.94 12.45
N CYS A 102 -0.68 1.74 11.39
CA CYS A 102 -1.06 1.20 10.08
C CYS A 102 0.02 0.27 9.53
N ASP A 103 1.27 0.75 9.49
CA ASP A 103 2.42 -0.04 9.04
C ASP A 103 2.57 -1.32 9.88
N LEU A 104 2.40 -1.23 11.21
CA LEU A 104 2.52 -2.38 12.11
C LEU A 104 1.47 -3.46 11.81
N TYR A 105 0.19 -3.12 11.94
CA TYR A 105 -0.88 -4.10 11.85
C TYR A 105 -0.99 -4.66 10.42
N GLU A 106 -0.79 -3.82 9.40
CA GLU A 106 -0.74 -4.36 8.04
C GLU A 106 0.45 -5.30 7.83
N THR A 107 1.60 -5.03 8.44
CA THR A 107 2.75 -5.95 8.38
C THR A 107 2.41 -7.28 9.02
N LEU A 108 1.80 -7.29 10.21
CA LEU A 108 1.34 -8.54 10.85
C LEU A 108 0.37 -9.32 9.96
N LEU A 109 -0.53 -8.62 9.24
CA LEU A 109 -1.45 -9.25 8.31
C LEU A 109 -0.73 -9.85 7.09
N ASP A 110 0.16 -9.07 6.46
CA ASP A 110 0.99 -9.53 5.35
C ASP A 110 1.79 -10.79 5.75
N LEU A 111 2.36 -10.76 6.96
CA LEU A 111 3.11 -11.86 7.55
C LEU A 111 2.28 -13.14 7.70
N ARG A 112 1.01 -13.05 8.11
CA ARG A 112 0.11 -14.21 8.18
C ARG A 112 -0.17 -14.78 6.80
N ILE A 113 -0.57 -13.93 5.85
CA ILE A 113 -0.93 -14.34 4.50
C ILE A 113 0.27 -15.01 3.79
N VAL A 114 1.45 -14.38 3.85
CA VAL A 114 2.69 -14.96 3.29
C VAL A 114 3.08 -16.26 4.01
N GLY A 115 2.80 -16.33 5.32
CA GLY A 115 3.08 -17.47 6.17
C GLY A 115 2.33 -18.76 5.81
N GLU A 116 1.15 -18.64 5.21
CA GLU A 116 0.37 -19.80 4.77
C GLU A 116 1.02 -20.51 3.59
N ALA A 117 1.80 -19.79 2.78
CA ALA A 117 2.38 -20.32 1.53
C ALA A 117 3.84 -20.78 1.68
N ILE A 118 4.63 -20.20 2.58
CA ILE A 118 6.09 -20.41 2.62
C ILE A 118 6.61 -20.87 3.97
N ARG A 119 7.50 -21.87 3.91
CA ARG A 119 8.28 -22.35 5.06
C ARG A 119 9.37 -21.35 5.45
N ARG A 120 9.65 -21.24 6.74
CA ARG A 120 10.60 -20.29 7.34
C ARG A 120 11.84 -21.02 7.91
N PRO A 121 13.01 -20.37 8.01
CA PRO A 121 13.34 -19.02 7.51
C PRO A 121 13.35 -18.94 5.98
N CYS A 122 13.18 -17.75 5.42
CA CYS A 122 13.06 -17.54 3.97
C CYS A 122 13.95 -16.38 3.49
N ARG A 123 14.21 -16.35 2.17
CA ARG A 123 14.92 -15.28 1.48
C ARG A 123 13.90 -14.32 0.89
N VAL A 124 13.90 -13.07 1.37
CA VAL A 124 12.92 -12.05 1.01
C VAL A 124 13.59 -10.97 0.17
N LEU A 125 12.98 -10.63 -0.96
CA LEU A 125 13.24 -9.41 -1.72
C LEU A 125 12.05 -8.46 -1.56
N ASP A 126 12.27 -7.28 -1.00
CA ASP A 126 11.27 -6.25 -0.85
C ASP A 126 11.56 -5.09 -1.82
N ILE A 127 10.62 -4.82 -2.73
CA ILE A 127 10.76 -3.81 -3.78
C ILE A 127 9.94 -2.58 -3.39
N GLY A 128 10.61 -1.45 -3.20
CA GLY A 128 10.03 -0.24 -2.62
C GLY A 128 9.54 -0.42 -1.18
N PRO A 129 10.41 -0.86 -0.25
CA PRO A 129 10.08 -1.11 1.16
C PRO A 129 9.67 0.13 1.97
N GLY A 130 9.82 1.34 1.43
CA GLY A 130 9.40 2.59 2.09
C GLY A 130 10.14 2.84 3.41
N ALA A 131 9.44 2.73 4.53
CA ALA A 131 10.03 2.88 5.88
C ALA A 131 10.65 1.58 6.43
N GLY A 132 10.70 0.49 5.64
CA GLY A 132 11.36 -0.76 6.02
C GLY A 132 10.56 -1.62 7.00
N ARG A 133 9.23 -1.58 6.98
CA ARG A 133 8.39 -2.31 7.94
C ARG A 133 8.59 -3.83 7.87
N HIS A 134 8.71 -4.39 6.66
CA HIS A 134 9.02 -5.81 6.49
C HIS A 134 10.47 -6.13 6.84
N MET A 135 11.42 -5.21 6.66
CA MET A 135 12.81 -5.37 7.15
C MET A 135 12.82 -5.57 8.66
N ALA A 136 12.17 -4.68 9.41
CA ALA A 136 12.06 -4.76 10.85
C ALA A 136 11.38 -6.07 11.27
N ALA A 137 10.25 -6.40 10.65
CA ALA A 137 9.53 -7.63 10.93
C ALA A 137 10.38 -8.89 10.71
N MET A 138 11.09 -9.00 9.59
CA MET A 138 11.91 -10.19 9.28
C MET A 138 13.09 -10.37 10.24
N CYS A 139 13.63 -9.27 10.78
CA CYS A 139 14.80 -9.32 11.65
C CYS A 139 14.45 -9.46 13.14
N LEU A 140 13.30 -8.95 13.56
CA LEU A 140 12.88 -8.95 14.96
C LEU A 140 12.00 -10.16 15.33
N ASP A 141 11.35 -10.79 14.35
CA ASP A 141 10.46 -11.93 14.59
C ASP A 141 11.24 -13.21 14.97
N PRO A 142 10.94 -13.85 16.11
CA PRO A 142 11.62 -15.08 16.56
C PRO A 142 11.53 -16.30 15.63
N ILE A 143 10.49 -16.41 14.79
CA ILE A 143 10.30 -17.49 13.83
C ILE A 143 11.04 -17.20 12.52
N ARG A 144 11.14 -15.92 12.14
CA ARG A 144 11.74 -15.49 10.87
C ARG A 144 13.21 -15.10 11.01
N ARG A 145 13.68 -14.80 12.23
CA ARG A 145 15.09 -14.50 12.53
C ARG A 145 15.96 -15.65 12.05
N GLY A 146 16.75 -15.39 11.02
CA GLY A 146 17.48 -16.43 10.28
C GLY A 146 17.32 -16.31 8.77
N GLY A 147 16.32 -15.58 8.30
CA GLY A 147 16.17 -15.25 6.89
C GLY A 147 17.28 -14.33 6.36
N LEU A 148 17.26 -14.17 5.04
CA LEU A 148 18.01 -13.12 4.35
C LEU A 148 16.99 -12.10 3.83
N TYR A 149 17.20 -10.83 4.14
CA TYR A 149 16.34 -9.74 3.67
C TYR A 149 17.12 -8.88 2.68
N VAL A 150 16.51 -8.58 1.53
CA VAL A 150 17.04 -7.65 0.54
C VAL A 150 15.99 -6.56 0.30
N GLY A 151 16.31 -5.32 0.62
CA GLY A 151 15.51 -4.16 0.23
C GLY A 151 16.08 -3.51 -1.03
N ILE A 152 15.23 -3.25 -2.03
CA ILE A 152 15.58 -2.39 -3.16
C ILE A 152 14.71 -1.13 -3.21
N GLU A 153 15.37 0.03 -3.23
CA GLU A 153 14.69 1.33 -3.10
C GLU A 153 15.24 2.34 -4.13
N SER A 154 14.39 3.23 -4.62
CA SER A 154 14.76 4.28 -5.57
C SER A 154 14.55 5.70 -5.04
N VAL A 155 13.89 5.84 -3.90
CA VAL A 155 13.57 7.11 -3.25
C VAL A 155 14.59 7.42 -2.16
N GLY A 156 15.22 8.59 -2.27
CA GLY A 156 16.37 8.94 -1.43
C GLY A 156 16.08 8.92 0.07
N MET A 157 14.96 9.50 0.52
CA MET A 157 14.65 9.47 1.95
C MET A 157 14.29 8.09 2.47
N CYS A 158 13.52 7.31 1.70
CA CYS A 158 13.20 5.92 2.07
C CYS A 158 14.49 5.12 2.24
N TYR A 159 15.43 5.25 1.29
CA TYR A 159 16.74 4.61 1.36
C TYR A 159 17.52 5.03 2.60
N SER A 160 17.64 6.35 2.85
CA SER A 160 18.35 6.85 4.04
C SER A 160 17.71 6.38 5.35
N LEU A 161 16.38 6.37 5.44
CA LEU A 161 15.66 5.90 6.62
C LEU A 161 15.91 4.41 6.86
N GLN A 162 15.84 3.59 5.81
CA GLN A 162 16.10 2.15 5.87
C GLN A 162 17.54 1.83 6.26
N ASN A 163 18.53 2.59 5.76
CA ASN A 163 19.93 2.44 6.17
C ASN A 163 20.10 2.68 7.69
N MET A 164 19.43 3.70 8.24
CA MET A 164 19.43 3.95 9.69
C MET A 164 18.70 2.85 10.46
N LEU A 165 17.54 2.40 9.98
CA LEU A 165 16.80 1.29 10.59
C LEU A 165 17.65 0.00 10.63
N ALA A 166 18.26 -0.38 9.51
CA ALA A 166 19.10 -1.57 9.40
C ALA A 166 20.33 -1.47 10.32
N SER A 167 20.96 -0.30 10.38
CA SER A 167 22.06 -0.02 11.30
C SER A 167 21.64 -0.21 12.75
N LEU A 168 20.48 0.35 13.14
CA LEU A 168 19.94 0.23 14.49
C LEU A 168 19.59 -1.22 14.85
N ILE A 169 19.01 -1.97 13.91
CA ILE A 169 18.75 -3.42 14.06
C ILE A 169 20.06 -4.17 14.29
N SER A 170 21.09 -3.92 13.47
CA SER A 170 22.39 -4.60 13.59
C SER A 170 23.11 -4.28 14.92
N ILE A 171 23.02 -3.04 15.40
CA ILE A 171 23.54 -2.65 16.72
C ILE A 171 22.82 -3.39 17.85
N LYS A 172 21.48 -3.46 17.80
CA LYS A 172 20.68 -4.11 18.84
C LYS A 172 20.69 -5.63 18.77
N SER A 173 20.99 -6.18 17.59
CA SER A 173 21.06 -7.61 17.33
C SER A 173 22.40 -7.94 16.68
N PRO A 174 23.49 -8.10 17.45
CA PRO A 174 24.86 -8.27 16.91
C PRO A 174 25.04 -9.46 15.94
N ASN A 175 24.10 -10.41 15.97
CA ASN A 175 24.07 -11.55 15.05
C ASN A 175 23.44 -11.22 13.68
N VAL A 176 23.01 -9.98 13.45
CA VAL A 176 22.47 -9.50 12.18
C VAL A 176 23.54 -8.70 11.45
N THR A 177 23.94 -9.18 10.28
CA THR A 177 24.87 -8.47 9.40
C THR A 177 24.11 -7.50 8.50
N PHE A 178 24.57 -6.25 8.40
CA PHE A 178 24.01 -5.25 7.51
C PHE A 178 25.03 -4.87 6.43
N LEU A 179 24.61 -4.94 5.15
CA LEU A 179 25.42 -4.64 3.97
C LEU A 179 24.64 -3.66 3.07
N ASP A 180 25.22 -2.48 2.85
CA ASP A 180 24.65 -1.45 1.97
C ASP A 180 25.51 -1.26 0.71
N GLU A 181 24.90 -1.44 -0.47
CA GLU A 181 25.62 -1.35 -1.74
C GLU A 181 26.28 0.02 -1.97
N LEU A 182 25.67 1.11 -1.51
CA LEU A 182 26.26 2.43 -1.70
C LEU A 182 27.49 2.64 -0.80
N ASP A 183 27.49 2.11 0.42
CA ASP A 183 28.67 2.15 1.29
C ASP A 183 29.85 1.41 0.64
N TYR A 184 29.60 0.22 0.08
CA TYR A 184 30.62 -0.53 -0.65
C TYR A 184 31.06 0.17 -1.94
N GLN A 185 30.12 0.73 -2.71
CA GLN A 185 30.41 1.51 -3.91
C GLN A 185 31.35 2.69 -3.61
N PHE A 186 31.05 3.48 -2.58
CA PHE A 186 31.84 4.65 -2.22
C PHE A 186 33.16 4.30 -1.53
N ALA A 187 33.22 3.18 -0.82
CA ALA A 187 34.46 2.63 -0.27
C ALA A 187 35.34 1.94 -1.34
N ARG A 188 34.86 1.83 -2.60
CA ARG A 188 35.53 1.10 -3.69
C ARG A 188 35.83 -0.35 -3.31
N LYS A 189 34.86 -1.01 -2.66
CA LYS A 189 34.92 -2.42 -2.27
C LYS A 189 33.82 -3.21 -2.96
N ASP A 190 34.07 -4.50 -3.19
CA ASP A 190 33.04 -5.40 -3.71
C ASP A 190 32.06 -5.79 -2.61
N LEU A 191 30.76 -5.67 -2.91
CA LEU A 191 29.70 -6.16 -2.04
C LEU A 191 29.79 -7.70 -1.95
N PRO A 192 29.77 -8.30 -0.74
CA PRO A 192 29.78 -9.74 -0.58
C PRO A 192 28.61 -10.40 -1.33
N PRO A 193 28.84 -11.48 -2.09
CA PRO A 193 27.79 -12.09 -2.90
C PRO A 193 26.72 -12.75 -2.03
N MET A 194 25.44 -12.45 -2.31
CA MET A 194 24.28 -12.87 -1.50
C MET A 194 24.19 -14.38 -1.27
N ASN A 195 24.63 -15.18 -2.23
CA ASN A 195 24.60 -16.65 -2.13
C ASN A 195 25.67 -17.23 -1.20
N LYS A 196 26.64 -16.43 -0.74
CA LYS A 196 27.69 -16.85 0.20
C LYS A 196 27.51 -16.27 1.60
N CYS A 197 26.50 -15.41 1.82
CA CYS A 197 26.29 -14.79 3.12
C CYS A 197 25.52 -15.70 4.08
N SER A 198 25.81 -15.53 5.36
CA SER A 198 25.15 -16.25 6.43
C SER A 198 23.66 -15.87 6.52
N PRO A 199 22.83 -16.77 7.08
CA PRO A 199 21.55 -16.40 7.69
C PRO A 199 21.64 -15.10 8.49
N LYS A 200 20.55 -14.32 8.57
CA LYS A 200 20.49 -13.03 9.29
C LYS A 200 21.29 -11.91 8.63
N THR A 201 21.22 -11.82 7.31
CA THR A 201 21.85 -10.71 6.57
C THR A 201 20.78 -9.78 5.99
N ILE A 202 20.96 -8.48 6.20
CA ILE A 202 20.22 -7.40 5.54
C ILE A 202 21.10 -6.87 4.42
N TYR A 203 20.59 -6.96 3.20
CA TYR A 203 21.13 -6.32 2.02
C TYR A 203 20.26 -5.13 1.65
N HIS A 204 20.89 -4.01 1.37
CA HIS A 204 20.20 -2.81 0.96
C HIS A 204 20.85 -2.27 -0.31
N LEU A 205 20.07 -2.19 -1.38
CA LEU A 205 20.55 -1.81 -2.70
C LEU A 205 19.64 -0.76 -3.32
N PRO A 206 20.17 0.20 -4.07
CA PRO A 206 19.32 1.05 -4.86
C PRO A 206 18.76 0.28 -6.08
N LEU A 207 17.58 0.64 -6.56
CA LEU A 207 16.89 -0.07 -7.65
C LEU A 207 17.76 -0.23 -8.91
N TRP A 208 18.57 0.78 -9.26
CA TRP A 208 19.48 0.71 -10.42
C TRP A 208 20.65 -0.30 -10.26
N ARG A 209 20.88 -0.81 -9.06
CA ARG A 209 21.87 -1.87 -8.76
C ARG A 209 21.23 -3.26 -8.67
N ALA A 210 19.95 -3.40 -9.02
CA ALA A 210 19.24 -4.69 -9.00
C ALA A 210 19.87 -5.77 -9.89
N HIS A 211 20.77 -5.42 -10.82
CA HIS A 211 21.53 -6.41 -11.59
C HIS A 211 22.40 -7.34 -10.72
N LEU A 212 22.76 -6.91 -9.49
CA LEU A 212 23.49 -7.69 -8.50
C LEU A 212 22.65 -8.80 -7.85
N LEU A 213 21.33 -8.75 -7.99
CA LEU A 213 20.44 -9.76 -7.41
C LEU A 213 20.63 -11.12 -8.09
N PRO A 214 20.72 -12.22 -7.32
CA PRO A 214 20.86 -13.56 -7.87
C PRO A 214 19.60 -14.01 -8.64
N LYS A 215 19.80 -14.91 -9.61
CA LYS A 215 18.71 -15.53 -10.37
C LYS A 215 18.08 -16.66 -9.55
N ARG A 216 16.76 -16.85 -9.66
CA ARG A 216 16.02 -17.98 -9.05
C ARG A 216 16.35 -18.20 -7.57
N PHE A 217 16.36 -17.12 -6.79
CA PHE A 217 16.92 -17.14 -5.43
C PHE A 217 15.92 -16.82 -4.33
N PHE A 218 14.94 -15.95 -4.57
CA PHE A 218 14.08 -15.48 -3.49
C PHE A 218 12.87 -16.37 -3.27
N ASP A 219 12.60 -16.73 -2.03
CA ASP A 219 11.41 -17.47 -1.66
C ASP A 219 10.19 -16.54 -1.68
N VAL A 220 10.38 -15.28 -1.24
CA VAL A 220 9.34 -14.26 -1.24
C VAL A 220 9.84 -13.03 -2.00
N ILE A 221 9.02 -12.50 -2.90
CA ILE A 221 9.15 -11.12 -3.39
C ILE A 221 7.94 -10.32 -2.90
N LEU A 222 8.17 -9.18 -2.26
CA LEU A 222 7.13 -8.25 -1.79
C LEU A 222 7.06 -7.03 -2.72
N CYS A 223 5.85 -6.64 -3.10
CA CYS A 223 5.55 -5.45 -3.88
C CYS A 223 4.24 -4.82 -3.36
N ASN A 224 4.32 -4.06 -2.27
CA ASN A 224 3.15 -3.43 -1.66
C ASN A 224 3.04 -1.97 -2.09
N TYR A 225 1.97 -1.61 -2.81
CA TYR A 225 1.64 -0.24 -3.24
C TYR A 225 2.63 0.41 -4.22
N ILE A 226 3.52 -0.36 -4.86
CA ILE A 226 4.59 0.19 -5.71
C ILE A 226 4.36 0.02 -7.21
N LEU A 227 3.67 -1.04 -7.64
CA LEU A 227 3.71 -1.45 -9.06
C LEU A 227 3.05 -0.44 -9.99
N ASP A 228 2.07 0.32 -9.51
CA ASP A 228 1.37 1.39 -10.21
C ASP A 228 2.09 2.74 -10.15
N GLU A 229 2.97 2.95 -9.17
CA GLU A 229 3.60 4.26 -8.89
C GLU A 229 4.86 4.52 -9.73
N LEU A 230 5.34 3.48 -10.42
CA LEU A 230 6.50 3.50 -11.28
C LEU A 230 6.23 4.19 -12.63
N SER A 231 7.28 4.70 -13.26
CA SER A 231 7.24 4.98 -14.70
C SER A 231 7.03 3.68 -15.49
N GLY A 232 6.53 3.76 -16.73
CA GLY A 232 6.33 2.56 -17.56
C GLY A 232 7.63 1.77 -17.76
N ASP A 233 8.75 2.45 -17.94
CA ASP A 233 10.06 1.81 -18.10
C ASP A 233 10.53 1.15 -16.79
N ASP A 234 10.37 1.83 -15.64
CA ASP A 234 10.76 1.26 -14.35
C ASP A 234 9.86 0.09 -13.95
N PHE A 235 8.57 0.16 -14.27
CA PHE A 235 7.66 -0.97 -14.13
C PHE A 235 8.17 -2.18 -14.89
N MET A 236 8.57 -2.02 -16.16
CA MET A 236 9.12 -3.12 -16.96
C MET A 236 10.45 -3.65 -16.39
N ARG A 237 11.31 -2.79 -15.83
CA ARG A 237 12.52 -3.21 -15.12
C ARG A 237 12.18 -4.05 -13.89
N VAL A 238 11.19 -3.63 -13.09
CA VAL A 238 10.71 -4.38 -11.93
C VAL A 238 10.10 -5.72 -12.34
N MET A 239 9.34 -5.79 -13.44
CA MET A 239 8.83 -7.06 -13.98
C MET A 239 9.97 -8.02 -14.35
N GLN A 240 11.05 -7.52 -14.98
CA GLN A 240 12.23 -8.31 -15.29
C GLN A 240 12.94 -8.82 -14.03
N ILE A 241 13.06 -7.97 -12.99
CA ILE A 241 13.64 -8.36 -11.69
C ILE A 241 12.82 -9.50 -11.10
N ILE A 242 11.50 -9.34 -10.99
CA ILE A 242 10.58 -10.35 -10.46
C ILE A 242 10.74 -11.68 -11.23
N GLY A 243 10.60 -11.63 -12.56
CA GLY A 243 10.67 -12.81 -13.42
C GLY A 243 12.02 -13.53 -13.36
N ARG A 244 13.11 -12.81 -13.13
CA ARG A 244 14.47 -13.37 -13.03
C ARG A 244 14.80 -13.91 -11.63
N CYS A 245 14.40 -13.19 -10.59
CA CYS A 245 14.91 -13.38 -9.22
C CYS A 245 14.03 -14.31 -8.37
N LEU A 246 12.74 -14.44 -8.66
CA LEU A 246 11.84 -15.33 -7.92
C LEU A 246 12.34 -16.79 -7.97
N GLY A 247 12.41 -17.49 -6.85
CA GLY A 247 12.75 -18.91 -6.79
C GLY A 247 11.75 -19.78 -7.57
N ASP A 248 12.10 -21.04 -7.80
CA ASP A 248 11.23 -21.94 -8.57
C ASP A 248 9.90 -22.22 -7.85
N GLU A 249 9.94 -22.30 -6.53
CA GLU A 249 8.79 -22.49 -5.63
C GLU A 249 8.50 -21.22 -4.79
N GLY A 250 9.05 -20.07 -5.20
CA GLY A 250 8.82 -18.80 -4.52
C GLY A 250 7.46 -18.20 -4.83
N ILE A 251 7.00 -17.31 -3.96
CA ILE A 251 5.81 -16.49 -4.17
C ILE A 251 6.17 -15.01 -4.37
N LEU A 252 5.42 -14.35 -5.24
CA LEU A 252 5.32 -12.91 -5.31
C LEU A 252 4.05 -12.49 -4.57
N TYR A 253 4.18 -11.64 -3.55
CA TYR A 253 3.08 -11.02 -2.84
C TYR A 253 2.92 -9.57 -3.30
N CYS A 254 1.72 -9.21 -3.75
CA CYS A 254 1.40 -7.86 -4.19
C CYS A 254 0.13 -7.36 -3.50
N ARG A 255 0.15 -6.09 -3.07
CA ARG A 255 -0.98 -5.46 -2.40
C ARG A 255 -1.21 -4.04 -2.91
N GLY A 256 -2.46 -3.69 -3.17
CA GLY A 256 -2.91 -2.31 -3.39
C GLY A 256 -2.54 -1.65 -4.74
N SER A 257 -1.75 -2.29 -5.61
CA SER A 257 -1.32 -1.63 -6.85
C SER A 257 -2.31 -1.73 -8.02
N GLN A 258 -3.00 -2.86 -8.18
CA GLN A 258 -3.87 -3.07 -9.35
C GLN A 258 -5.10 -2.18 -9.37
N GLN A 259 -5.54 -1.64 -8.22
CA GLN A 259 -6.70 -0.74 -8.10
C GLN A 259 -6.59 0.49 -9.02
N ARG A 260 -5.37 0.99 -9.24
CA ARG A 260 -5.13 2.23 -9.98
C ARG A 260 -4.85 2.03 -11.46
N SER A 261 -4.84 0.79 -11.93
CA SER A 261 -4.69 0.42 -13.36
C SER A 261 -5.76 1.07 -14.25
N MET A 262 -6.98 1.29 -13.73
CA MET A 262 -8.08 1.95 -14.44
C MET A 262 -7.95 3.48 -14.50
N LEU A 263 -6.96 4.07 -13.83
CA LEU A 263 -6.79 5.52 -13.68
C LEU A 263 -5.69 6.07 -14.59
N GLY A 264 -5.34 5.40 -15.70
CA GLY A 264 -4.20 5.76 -16.58
C GLY A 264 -4.22 7.19 -17.16
N SER A 265 -5.37 7.87 -17.14
CA SER A 265 -5.50 9.28 -17.54
C SER A 265 -5.40 10.28 -16.38
N MET A 266 -5.44 9.81 -15.14
CA MET A 266 -5.30 10.68 -13.97
C MET A 266 -3.85 11.09 -13.78
N TYR A 267 -3.64 12.40 -13.70
CA TYR A 267 -2.39 12.93 -13.20
C TYR A 267 -2.22 12.52 -11.75
N VAL A 268 -1.08 11.92 -11.42
CA VAL A 268 -0.75 11.59 -10.04
C VAL A 268 -0.39 12.90 -9.36
N PHE A 269 -1.42 13.56 -8.82
CA PHE A 269 -1.30 14.78 -8.03
C PHE A 269 -0.52 15.92 -8.72
N GLY A 270 -0.72 16.07 -10.03
CA GLY A 270 -0.08 17.10 -10.85
C GLY A 270 1.31 16.74 -11.40
N TYR A 271 1.85 15.55 -11.07
CA TYR A 271 3.16 15.07 -11.53
C TYR A 271 3.06 13.67 -12.13
N GLY A 272 3.35 13.55 -13.43
CA GLY A 272 3.24 12.26 -14.14
C GLY A 272 1.81 11.72 -14.19
N ARG A 273 1.66 10.53 -14.78
CA ARG A 273 0.41 9.77 -14.85
C ARG A 273 0.72 8.32 -14.46
N PHE A 274 -0.26 7.61 -13.91
CA PHE A 274 -0.16 6.15 -13.81
C PHE A 274 0.20 5.58 -15.18
N HIS A 275 1.12 4.62 -15.22
CA HIS A 275 1.65 4.12 -16.49
C HIS A 275 0.59 3.38 -17.33
N GLY A 276 -0.55 3.00 -16.74
CA GLY A 276 -1.69 2.39 -17.45
C GLY A 276 -1.40 1.01 -18.05
N ILE A 277 -0.30 0.38 -17.63
CA ILE A 277 0.07 -0.98 -18.07
C ILE A 277 -0.68 -1.98 -17.18
N ASP A 278 -1.25 -3.01 -17.79
CA ASP A 278 -1.92 -4.10 -17.08
C ASP A 278 -0.90 -4.95 -16.31
N ILE A 279 -0.87 -4.78 -14.98
CA ILE A 279 0.05 -5.43 -14.06
C ILE A 279 -0.17 -6.95 -14.11
N THR A 280 -1.42 -7.41 -14.04
CA THR A 280 -1.74 -8.84 -14.11
C THR A 280 -1.17 -9.48 -15.37
N LYS A 281 -1.49 -8.91 -16.53
CA LYS A 281 -1.05 -9.44 -17.82
C LYS A 281 0.47 -9.46 -17.92
N SER A 282 1.14 -8.46 -17.36
CA SER A 282 2.60 -8.35 -17.36
C SER A 282 3.26 -9.41 -16.47
N LEU A 283 2.68 -9.72 -15.31
CA LEU A 283 3.15 -10.82 -14.45
C LEU A 283 2.93 -12.17 -15.12
N LEU A 284 1.77 -12.39 -15.76
CA LEU A 284 1.47 -13.63 -16.48
C LEU A 284 2.42 -13.84 -17.68
N SER A 285 2.72 -12.79 -18.44
CA SER A 285 3.67 -12.88 -19.57
C SER A 285 5.11 -13.15 -19.11
N ASN A 286 5.46 -12.85 -17.85
CA ASN A 286 6.73 -13.20 -17.23
C ASN A 286 6.76 -14.62 -16.63
N GLY A 287 5.84 -15.48 -17.04
CA GLY A 287 5.81 -16.90 -16.67
C GLY A 287 5.26 -17.15 -15.25
N LEU A 288 4.53 -16.20 -14.69
CA LEU A 288 3.82 -16.36 -13.42
C LEU A 288 2.36 -16.76 -13.65
N ARG A 289 1.73 -17.29 -12.62
CA ARG A 289 0.29 -17.54 -12.53
C ARG A 289 -0.23 -17.06 -11.19
N VAL A 290 -1.50 -16.72 -11.14
CA VAL A 290 -2.18 -16.34 -9.90
C VAL A 290 -2.25 -17.55 -8.99
N LEU A 291 -1.87 -17.38 -7.72
CA LEU A 291 -2.07 -18.36 -6.66
C LEU A 291 -3.28 -17.98 -5.80
N SER A 292 -3.36 -16.72 -5.35
CA SER A 292 -4.54 -16.21 -4.65
C SER A 292 -4.87 -14.77 -5.02
N ALA A 293 -6.15 -14.39 -4.91
CA ALA A 293 -6.57 -13.00 -5.06
C ALA A 293 -7.89 -12.70 -4.33
N ASP A 294 -7.82 -11.79 -3.36
CA ASP A 294 -8.95 -11.37 -2.50
C ASP A 294 -8.90 -9.87 -2.17
N LEU A 295 -10.02 -9.34 -1.68
CA LEU A 295 -10.08 -8.03 -1.04
C LEU A 295 -9.80 -8.20 0.45
N VAL A 296 -8.70 -7.62 0.92
CA VAL A 296 -8.26 -7.72 2.31
C VAL A 296 -8.15 -6.31 2.87
N ALA A 297 -9.05 -5.96 3.79
CA ALA A 297 -9.21 -4.60 4.34
C ALA A 297 -9.31 -3.53 3.24
N SER A 298 -10.23 -3.76 2.28
CA SER A 298 -10.47 -2.88 1.13
C SER A 298 -9.25 -2.68 0.21
N GLN A 299 -8.26 -3.59 0.27
CA GLN A 299 -7.10 -3.58 -0.60
C GLN A 299 -7.03 -4.88 -1.39
N LEU A 300 -6.87 -4.76 -2.71
CA LEU A 300 -6.67 -5.93 -3.56
C LEU A 300 -5.32 -6.56 -3.22
N THR A 301 -5.37 -7.81 -2.74
CA THR A 301 -4.19 -8.56 -2.29
C THR A 301 -4.08 -9.82 -3.11
N ARG A 302 -2.90 -10.05 -3.68
CA ARG A 302 -2.68 -11.13 -4.63
C ARG A 302 -1.34 -11.80 -4.38
N THR A 303 -1.34 -13.12 -4.56
CA THR A 303 -0.12 -13.89 -4.63
C THR A 303 0.03 -14.50 -6.01
N PHE A 304 1.27 -14.57 -6.49
CA PHE A 304 1.63 -15.19 -7.75
C PHE A 304 2.76 -16.17 -7.52
N VAL A 305 2.78 -17.22 -8.33
CA VAL A 305 3.84 -18.23 -8.33
C VAL A 305 4.27 -18.47 -9.76
N ARG A 306 5.39 -19.17 -9.95
CA ARG A 306 5.79 -19.58 -11.30
C ARG A 306 4.79 -20.57 -11.87
N THR A 307 4.52 -20.45 -13.16
CA THR A 307 3.65 -21.40 -13.88
C THR A 307 4.17 -22.83 -13.76
N ALA A 308 5.48 -23.01 -13.75
CA ALA A 308 6.15 -24.30 -13.63
C ALA A 308 6.29 -24.82 -12.18
N SER A 309 5.86 -24.06 -11.17
CA SER A 309 5.93 -24.52 -9.78
C SER A 309 5.09 -25.77 -9.57
N LYS A 310 5.65 -26.74 -8.85
CA LYS A 310 5.01 -28.04 -8.57
C LYS A 310 4.36 -28.10 -7.19
N THR A 311 4.68 -27.16 -6.30
CA THR A 311 4.21 -27.20 -4.91
C THR A 311 2.77 -26.70 -4.76
N TYR A 312 2.39 -25.66 -5.50
CA TYR A 312 1.12 -24.99 -5.29
C TYR A 312 0.01 -25.53 -6.20
N GLY A 313 -1.18 -25.73 -5.62
CA GLY A 313 -2.37 -26.19 -6.33
C GLY A 313 -3.04 -25.14 -7.22
N ALA A 314 -4.34 -25.31 -7.41
CA ALA A 314 -5.19 -24.39 -8.16
C ALA A 314 -5.27 -23.02 -7.47
N ALA A 315 -5.59 -21.99 -8.26
CA ALA A 315 -5.75 -20.64 -7.75
C ALA A 315 -6.96 -20.54 -6.80
N THR A 316 -6.80 -19.82 -5.69
CA THR A 316 -7.82 -19.64 -4.65
C THR A 316 -8.23 -18.18 -4.48
N GLY A 317 -9.35 -17.93 -3.81
CA GLY A 317 -9.86 -16.58 -3.58
C GLY A 317 -10.85 -16.09 -4.63
N ARG A 318 -11.66 -15.10 -4.27
CA ARG A 318 -12.82 -14.64 -5.05
C ARG A 318 -12.43 -14.12 -6.43
N TYR A 319 -11.22 -13.58 -6.55
CA TYR A 319 -10.75 -12.90 -7.76
C TYR A 319 -9.59 -13.61 -8.46
N ALA A 320 -9.27 -14.85 -8.09
CA ALA A 320 -8.13 -15.58 -8.64
C ALA A 320 -8.23 -15.81 -10.16
N ARG A 321 -9.46 -15.90 -10.68
CA ARG A 321 -9.76 -16.18 -12.09
C ARG A 321 -9.38 -15.05 -13.05
N PHE A 322 -9.16 -13.84 -12.57
CA PHE A 322 -8.93 -12.69 -13.44
C PHE A 322 -7.47 -12.61 -13.91
N THR A 323 -7.31 -12.47 -15.23
CA THR A 323 -6.02 -12.40 -15.93
C THR A 323 -5.68 -11.00 -16.46
N LYS A 324 -6.52 -10.02 -16.17
CA LYS A 324 -6.37 -8.59 -16.53
C LYS A 324 -6.84 -7.72 -15.38
N ASP A 325 -6.25 -6.53 -15.23
CA ASP A 325 -6.56 -5.63 -14.11
C ASP A 325 -7.95 -4.97 -14.22
N SER A 326 -8.35 -4.47 -15.39
CA SER A 326 -9.64 -3.78 -15.56
C SER A 326 -10.86 -4.63 -15.14
N PRO A 327 -11.08 -5.85 -15.67
CA PRO A 327 -12.23 -6.66 -15.26
C PRO A 327 -12.13 -7.12 -13.79
N LEU A 328 -10.91 -7.27 -13.26
CA LEU A 328 -10.66 -7.57 -11.86
C LEU A 328 -11.13 -6.42 -10.95
N VAL A 329 -10.68 -5.20 -11.24
CA VAL A 329 -11.01 -4.00 -10.46
C VAL A 329 -12.49 -3.67 -10.58
N GLU A 330 -13.09 -3.81 -11.76
CA GLU A 330 -14.53 -3.61 -11.95
C GLU A 330 -15.36 -4.57 -11.09
N GLN A 331 -15.00 -5.87 -11.06
CA GLN A 331 -15.72 -6.83 -10.23
C GLN A 331 -15.50 -6.56 -8.74
N ALA A 332 -14.26 -6.29 -8.33
CA ALA A 332 -13.95 -5.97 -6.95
C ALA A 332 -14.66 -4.70 -6.46
N GLN A 333 -14.79 -3.67 -7.32
CA GLN A 333 -15.55 -2.45 -7.01
C GLN A 333 -17.03 -2.76 -6.82
N LYS A 334 -17.63 -3.57 -7.69
CA LYS A 334 -19.05 -3.98 -7.57
C LYS A 334 -19.29 -4.75 -6.28
N ASP A 335 -18.43 -5.71 -5.96
CA ASP A 335 -18.54 -6.52 -4.75
C ASP A 335 -18.37 -5.64 -3.50
N PHE A 336 -17.38 -4.73 -3.49
CA PHE A 336 -17.17 -3.77 -2.41
C PHE A 336 -18.40 -2.86 -2.21
N ILE A 337 -18.94 -2.26 -3.27
CA ILE A 337 -20.13 -1.41 -3.20
C ILE A 337 -21.32 -2.19 -2.66
N ALA A 338 -21.55 -3.41 -3.15
CA ALA A 338 -22.64 -4.25 -2.69
C ALA A 338 -22.51 -4.61 -1.20
N GLU A 339 -21.31 -4.95 -0.73
CA GLU A 339 -21.02 -5.22 0.68
C GLU A 339 -21.25 -3.99 1.55
N GLN A 340 -20.80 -2.80 1.12
CA GLN A 340 -21.01 -1.56 1.86
C GLN A 340 -22.48 -1.15 1.91
N ILE A 341 -23.22 -1.26 0.80
CA ILE A 341 -24.67 -0.97 0.77
C ILE A 341 -25.42 -1.94 1.68
N LYS A 342 -25.09 -3.23 1.65
CA LYS A 342 -25.69 -4.22 2.56
C LYS A 342 -25.43 -3.85 4.03
N SER A 343 -24.24 -3.34 4.33
CA SER A 343 -23.87 -2.91 5.70
C SER A 343 -24.58 -1.63 6.18
N ILE A 344 -25.12 -0.80 5.27
CA ILE A 344 -25.93 0.38 5.62
C ILE A 344 -27.30 -0.05 6.15
N GLY A 345 -27.88 -1.12 5.61
CA GLY A 345 -29.18 -1.65 6.03
C GLY A 345 -30.32 -0.63 5.88
N ALA A 346 -31.25 -0.62 6.84
CA ALA A 346 -32.45 0.22 6.85
C ALA A 346 -32.24 1.62 7.48
N THR A 347 -30.99 2.10 7.56
CA THR A 347 -30.67 3.38 8.20
C THR A 347 -30.94 4.58 7.27
N THR A 348 -31.08 5.78 7.86
CA THR A 348 -31.22 7.02 7.09
C THR A 348 -29.94 7.27 6.29
N CYS A 349 -30.03 7.09 4.97
CA CYS A 349 -28.90 7.24 4.05
C CYS A 349 -29.09 8.45 3.14
N VAL A 350 -28.02 9.24 2.96
CA VAL A 350 -27.96 10.33 1.99
C VAL A 350 -26.93 10.02 0.93
N VAL A 351 -27.19 10.45 -0.31
CA VAL A 351 -26.20 10.39 -1.39
C VAL A 351 -25.59 11.78 -1.59
N TRP A 352 -24.27 11.87 -1.52
CA TRP A 352 -23.52 13.03 -1.94
C TRP A 352 -22.84 12.73 -3.27
N GLY A 353 -23.40 13.22 -4.37
CA GLY A 353 -22.85 13.04 -5.72
C GLY A 353 -22.21 14.30 -6.28
N ASP A 354 -21.49 14.16 -7.39
CA ASP A 354 -21.23 15.30 -8.29
C ASP A 354 -22.50 15.71 -9.05
N ALA A 355 -22.51 16.90 -9.64
CA ALA A 355 -23.61 17.35 -10.48
C ALA A 355 -23.89 16.34 -11.61
N GLY A 356 -25.16 15.99 -11.83
CA GLY A 356 -25.57 15.00 -12.83
C GLY A 356 -25.45 13.53 -12.39
N TYR A 357 -24.86 13.24 -11.23
CA TYR A 357 -24.88 11.92 -10.58
C TYR A 357 -24.33 10.75 -11.43
N SER A 358 -23.42 11.01 -12.37
CA SER A 358 -22.91 9.98 -13.30
C SER A 358 -22.26 8.80 -12.56
N ALA A 359 -21.34 9.09 -11.64
CA ALA A 359 -20.66 8.11 -10.80
C ALA A 359 -21.65 7.26 -9.99
N PHE A 360 -22.66 7.90 -9.41
CA PHE A 360 -23.69 7.23 -8.64
C PHE A 360 -24.54 6.29 -9.51
N ASN A 361 -25.01 6.79 -10.65
CA ASN A 361 -25.81 6.01 -11.60
C ASN A 361 -25.06 4.79 -12.13
N GLN A 362 -23.77 4.96 -12.43
CA GLN A 362 -22.94 3.90 -12.99
C GLN A 362 -22.59 2.83 -11.96
N HIS A 363 -22.23 3.24 -10.73
CA HIS A 363 -21.57 2.35 -9.79
C HIS A 363 -22.43 1.97 -8.58
N VAL A 364 -23.32 2.85 -8.11
CA VAL A 364 -24.05 2.67 -6.85
C VAL A 364 -25.50 2.24 -7.10
N LEU A 365 -26.19 2.92 -8.01
CA LEU A 365 -27.60 2.68 -8.33
C LEU A 365 -27.93 1.20 -8.62
N PRO A 366 -27.10 0.42 -9.35
CA PRO A 366 -27.38 -0.99 -9.61
C PRO A 366 -27.46 -1.88 -8.35
N HIS A 367 -26.96 -1.39 -7.21
CA HIS A 367 -26.84 -2.15 -5.96
C HIS A 367 -27.79 -1.66 -4.85
N LEU A 368 -28.54 -0.57 -5.05
CA LEU A 368 -29.34 0.10 -4.01
C LEU A 368 -30.66 -0.60 -3.63
N ASN A 369 -30.91 -1.80 -4.13
CA ASN A 369 -32.15 -2.52 -3.85
C ASN A 369 -32.36 -2.71 -2.33
N GLY A 370 -33.40 -2.08 -1.79
CA GLY A 370 -33.79 -2.17 -0.38
C GLY A 370 -33.22 -1.10 0.55
N VAL A 371 -32.38 -0.18 0.07
CA VAL A 371 -31.89 0.97 0.86
C VAL A 371 -32.73 2.21 0.57
N LYS A 372 -33.33 2.79 1.63
CA LYS A 372 -34.12 4.02 1.51
C LYS A 372 -33.18 5.23 1.51
N ILE A 373 -33.02 5.85 0.34
CA ILE A 373 -32.32 7.13 0.22
C ILE A 373 -33.25 8.25 0.70
N ALA A 374 -32.86 8.93 1.77
CA ALA A 374 -33.64 10.01 2.37
C ALA A 374 -33.54 11.31 1.56
N ALA A 375 -32.37 11.59 0.99
CA ALA A 375 -32.14 12.71 0.10
C ALA A 375 -30.86 12.52 -0.72
N VAL A 376 -30.72 13.34 -1.76
CA VAL A 376 -29.46 13.53 -2.48
C VAL A 376 -28.96 14.97 -2.32
N THR A 377 -27.65 15.16 -2.41
CA THR A 377 -27.04 16.50 -2.32
C THR A 377 -25.75 16.56 -3.15
N ASN A 378 -25.27 17.77 -3.35
CA ASN A 378 -23.96 18.12 -3.91
C ASN A 378 -23.62 19.56 -3.48
N ARG A 379 -22.39 20.03 -3.73
CA ARG A 379 -21.95 21.37 -3.27
C ARG A 379 -22.77 22.56 -3.81
N GLN A 380 -23.45 22.37 -4.93
CA GLN A 380 -24.27 23.39 -5.61
C GLN A 380 -25.76 23.03 -5.57
N ALA A 381 -26.16 22.07 -4.73
CA ALA A 381 -27.52 21.59 -4.69
C ALA A 381 -28.48 22.68 -4.20
N GLY A 382 -29.47 23.01 -5.05
CA GLY A 382 -30.69 23.68 -4.63
C GLY A 382 -31.73 22.70 -4.12
N GLU A 383 -32.88 23.22 -3.68
CA GLU A 383 -34.03 22.40 -3.28
C GLU A 383 -34.77 21.89 -4.52
N ILE A 384 -34.86 20.56 -4.65
CA ILE A 384 -35.68 19.90 -5.67
C ILE A 384 -36.56 18.88 -4.93
N PRO A 385 -37.90 19.01 -4.95
CA PRO A 385 -38.78 18.14 -4.16
C PRO A 385 -38.66 16.66 -4.52
N ASN A 386 -38.42 16.35 -5.79
CA ASN A 386 -38.27 14.99 -6.26
C ASN A 386 -37.20 14.88 -7.35
N THR A 387 -36.24 13.99 -7.15
CA THR A 387 -35.20 13.66 -8.13
C THR A 387 -35.54 12.39 -8.89
N GLN A 388 -34.68 12.00 -9.84
CA GLN A 388 -34.78 10.71 -10.53
C GLN A 388 -34.70 9.48 -9.60
N PHE A 389 -34.36 9.68 -8.32
CA PHE A 389 -34.24 8.63 -7.31
C PHE A 389 -35.45 8.54 -6.37
N ASN A 390 -36.55 9.24 -6.67
CA ASN A 390 -37.75 9.30 -5.83
C ASN A 390 -37.49 9.84 -4.41
N CYS A 391 -36.54 10.77 -4.28
CA CYS A 391 -36.20 11.46 -3.03
C CYS A 391 -35.86 12.93 -3.32
N PRO A 392 -35.92 13.83 -2.34
CA PRO A 392 -35.57 15.23 -2.53
C PRO A 392 -34.08 15.45 -2.78
N GLN A 393 -33.74 16.48 -3.56
CA GLN A 393 -32.43 17.10 -3.53
C GLN A 393 -32.45 18.22 -2.50
N ILE A 394 -31.46 18.26 -1.62
CA ILE A 394 -31.35 19.31 -0.60
C ILE A 394 -30.00 20.03 -0.67
N PRO A 395 -29.95 21.32 -0.29
CA PRO A 395 -28.70 22.00 0.00
C PRO A 395 -27.91 21.29 1.10
N VAL A 396 -26.58 21.34 1.00
CA VAL A 396 -25.67 20.75 2.00
C VAL A 396 -26.00 21.23 3.42
N ALA A 397 -26.37 22.51 3.58
CA ALA A 397 -26.74 23.11 4.86
C ALA A 397 -27.94 22.43 5.56
N HIS A 398 -28.74 21.62 4.84
CA HIS A 398 -29.89 20.90 5.40
C HIS A 398 -29.53 19.50 5.91
N LEU A 399 -28.32 18.99 5.62
CA LEU A 399 -27.86 17.69 6.11
C LEU A 399 -27.94 17.53 7.64
N PRO A 400 -27.56 18.52 8.47
CA PRO A 400 -27.65 18.38 9.92
C PRO A 400 -29.08 18.17 10.42
N LYS A 401 -30.09 18.71 9.70
CA LYS A 401 -31.51 18.51 10.04
C LYS A 401 -32.01 17.10 9.70
N LEU A 402 -31.47 16.49 8.64
CA LEU A 402 -31.81 15.10 8.26
C LEU A 402 -31.15 14.06 9.16
N ASP A 403 -30.08 14.45 9.88
CA ASP A 403 -29.29 13.59 10.77
C ASP A 403 -28.96 12.20 10.19
N PRO A 404 -28.37 12.13 8.97
CA PRO A 404 -28.12 10.86 8.31
C PRO A 404 -27.14 9.99 9.10
N GLN A 405 -27.39 8.68 9.11
CA GLN A 405 -26.51 7.69 9.74
C GLN A 405 -25.42 7.21 8.78
N ALA A 406 -25.70 7.29 7.48
CA ALA A 406 -24.78 6.93 6.41
C ALA A 406 -24.83 7.96 5.27
N VAL A 407 -23.69 8.22 4.66
CA VAL A 407 -23.55 9.00 3.44
C VAL A 407 -22.79 8.19 2.40
N ILE A 408 -23.42 7.96 1.24
CA ILE A 408 -22.73 7.41 0.06
C ILE A 408 -22.16 8.59 -0.72
N ILE A 409 -20.84 8.63 -0.86
CA ILE A 409 -20.14 9.69 -1.57
C ILE A 409 -19.75 9.17 -2.95
N ALA A 410 -20.36 9.71 -3.99
CA ALA A 410 -20.10 9.36 -5.38
C ALA A 410 -19.45 10.57 -6.10
N SER A 411 -18.18 10.82 -5.77
CA SER A 411 -17.39 11.95 -6.24
C SER A 411 -15.89 11.65 -6.15
N MET A 412 -15.11 12.24 -7.04
CA MET A 412 -13.63 12.24 -6.97
C MET A 412 -13.08 13.08 -5.79
N GLN A 413 -13.95 13.80 -5.08
CA GLN A 413 -13.60 14.67 -3.96
C GLN A 413 -13.97 14.04 -2.61
N GLU A 414 -14.01 12.71 -2.53
CA GLU A 414 -14.61 11.99 -1.41
C GLU A 414 -14.01 12.35 -0.05
N ARG A 415 -12.69 12.53 0.04
CA ARG A 415 -12.00 12.95 1.27
C ARG A 415 -12.35 14.38 1.70
N SER A 416 -12.47 15.30 0.74
CA SER A 416 -12.87 16.68 1.04
C SER A 416 -14.31 16.74 1.50
N ILE A 417 -15.19 15.90 0.95
CA ILE A 417 -16.59 15.77 1.35
C ILE A 417 -16.68 15.16 2.75
N HIS A 418 -15.92 14.10 3.04
CA HIS A 418 -15.87 13.50 4.38
C HIS A 418 -15.43 14.49 5.46
N ARG A 419 -14.39 15.29 5.19
CA ARG A 419 -13.98 16.38 6.09
C ARG A 419 -15.12 17.38 6.33
N GLN A 420 -15.77 17.82 5.25
CA GLN A 420 -16.89 18.75 5.33
C GLN A 420 -18.07 18.18 6.14
N LEU A 421 -18.39 16.89 5.99
CA LEU A 421 -19.41 16.22 6.79
C LEU A 421 -19.11 16.29 8.29
N ASN A 422 -17.86 16.02 8.68
CA ASN A 422 -17.43 16.05 10.08
C ASN A 422 -17.35 17.47 10.65
N GLU A 423 -16.96 18.47 9.84
CA GLU A 423 -16.98 19.88 10.23
C GLU A 423 -18.43 20.37 10.48
N MET A 424 -19.40 19.89 9.71
CA MET A 424 -20.80 20.27 9.82
C MET A 424 -21.55 19.57 10.97
N MET A 425 -21.09 18.38 11.38
CA MET A 425 -21.73 17.56 12.41
C MET A 425 -20.70 17.09 13.45
N PRO A 426 -20.02 18.02 14.17
CA PRO A 426 -18.89 17.68 15.04
C PRO A 426 -19.29 16.83 16.26
N SER A 427 -20.55 16.92 16.71
CA SER A 427 -21.07 16.12 17.83
C SER A 427 -21.47 14.69 17.44
N LYS A 428 -21.57 14.39 16.14
CA LYS A 428 -21.92 13.06 15.60
C LYS A 428 -21.10 12.78 14.33
N PRO A 429 -19.77 12.62 14.47
CA PRO A 429 -18.88 12.44 13.33
C PRO A 429 -19.13 11.12 12.60
N PHE A 430 -18.77 11.09 11.31
CA PHE A 430 -18.74 9.89 10.50
C PHE A 430 -17.39 9.20 10.67
N ASP A 431 -17.25 8.44 11.76
CA ASP A 431 -16.00 7.80 12.16
C ASP A 431 -15.60 6.62 11.28
N VAL A 432 -16.55 6.02 10.55
CA VAL A 432 -16.28 4.92 9.62
C VAL A 432 -16.23 5.49 8.21
N PHE A 433 -15.05 5.49 7.61
CA PHE A 433 -14.85 5.83 6.21
C PHE A 433 -14.31 4.62 5.45
N ARG A 434 -14.98 4.26 4.35
CA ARG A 434 -14.63 3.08 3.55
C ARG A 434 -14.56 3.45 2.08
N THR A 435 -13.47 3.06 1.43
CA THR A 435 -13.23 3.23 0.00
C THR A 435 -12.38 2.09 -0.54
N PHE A 436 -12.57 1.74 -1.81
CA PHE A 436 -11.78 0.73 -2.52
C PHE A 436 -11.11 1.33 -3.76
N ASN A 437 -11.89 1.94 -4.64
CA ASN A 437 -11.42 2.72 -5.77
C ASN A 437 -12.31 3.94 -5.99
N HIS A 438 -11.78 4.94 -6.70
CA HIS A 438 -12.57 6.11 -7.09
C HIS A 438 -13.69 5.74 -8.09
N PRO A 439 -14.79 6.49 -8.12
CA PRO A 439 -15.13 7.68 -7.32
C PRO A 439 -16.09 7.40 -6.14
N VAL A 440 -16.15 6.18 -5.59
CA VAL A 440 -17.19 5.82 -4.60
C VAL A 440 -16.58 5.54 -3.23
N ALA A 441 -17.10 6.24 -2.21
CA ALA A 441 -16.79 6.01 -0.81
C ALA A 441 -18.06 5.99 0.05
N PHE A 442 -17.92 5.47 1.27
CA PHE A 442 -19.00 5.32 2.23
C PHE A 442 -18.56 5.92 3.57
N ALA A 443 -19.33 6.86 4.08
CA ALA A 443 -19.15 7.45 5.40
C ALA A 443 -20.29 7.01 6.31
N ARG A 444 -19.99 6.46 7.49
CA ARG A 444 -20.98 5.98 8.46
C ARG A 444 -20.60 6.44 9.86
N ARG A 445 -21.61 6.59 10.71
CA ARG A 445 -21.41 6.77 12.15
C ARG A 445 -21.22 5.38 12.79
N ARG A 446 -20.34 5.26 13.79
CA ARG A 446 -20.29 4.03 14.61
C ARG A 446 -21.58 3.92 15.40
N HIS A 447 -22.20 2.75 15.40
CA HIS A 447 -23.30 2.47 16.33
C HIS A 447 -22.72 2.16 17.72
N ASP A 448 -23.41 2.59 18.77
CA ASP A 448 -23.03 2.34 20.18
C ASP A 448 -22.80 0.85 20.54
N ARG A 449 -23.17 -0.08 19.65
CA ARG A 449 -23.00 -1.54 19.81
C ARG A 449 -21.66 -2.10 19.31
N GLU A 450 -20.79 -1.30 18.69
CA GLU A 450 -19.46 -1.74 18.22
C GLU A 450 -18.33 -1.44 19.22
N GLN A 451 -18.65 -1.08 20.47
CA GLN A 451 -17.68 -0.75 21.54
C GLN A 451 -17.29 -1.94 22.44
N THR A 452 -17.75 -3.17 22.18
CA THR A 452 -17.40 -4.35 23.00
C THR A 452 -16.30 -5.19 22.38
#